data_AF-A0A266N9H4-F1
#
_entry.id   AF-A0A266N9H4-F1
#
_cell.length_a   1.000
_cell.length_b   1.000
_cell.length_c   1.000
_cell.angle_alpha   90.00
_cell.angle_beta   90.00
_cell.angle_gamma   90.00
#
_symmetry.space_group_name_H-M   'P 1'
#
loop_
_entity.id
_entity.type
_entity.pdbx_description
1 polymer ?
#
loop_
_entity_poly.entity_id
_entity_poly.type
_entity_poly.pdbx_seq_one_letter_code
_entity_poly.pdbx_strand_id
1 'polypeptide(L)' 'MSELSDRYNSLPFKDRQMLNALMVEAEIRFIELEKKRMLADIRKNVRVINDRVKNMRRHLETLP' A
#
# COMPACT_ATOMS: atom_id res chain seq x y z
N MET A 1 -22.59 -21.63 -8.95
CA MET A 1 -21.39 -20.92 -9.45
C MET A 1 -21.82 -19.53 -9.90
N SER A 2 -20.91 -18.55 -9.88
CA SER A 2 -21.21 -17.15 -10.27
C SER A 2 -21.05 -17.00 -11.79
N GLU A 3 -21.91 -16.17 -12.41
CA GLU A 3 -21.87 -15.88 -13.85
C GLU A 3 -20.49 -15.41 -14.36
N LEU A 4 -19.74 -14.70 -13.52
CA LEU A 4 -18.37 -14.27 -13.83
C LEU A 4 -17.38 -15.43 -13.85
N SER A 5 -17.54 -16.39 -12.93
CA SER A 5 -16.71 -17.59 -12.89
C SER A 5 -16.99 -18.48 -14.10
N ASP A 6 -18.25 -18.56 -14.53
CA ASP A 6 -18.64 -19.35 -15.69
C ASP A 6 -18.09 -18.73 -16.99
N ARG A 7 -18.14 -17.40 -17.12
CA ARG A 7 -17.50 -16.67 -18.23
C ARG A 7 -16.00 -16.88 -18.25
N TYR A 8 -15.30 -16.76 -17.11
CA TYR A 8 -13.86 -17.02 -17.04
C TYR A 8 -13.51 -18.45 -17.45
N ASN A 9 -14.24 -19.44 -16.90
CA ASN A 9 -14.01 -20.86 -17.19
C ASN A 9 -14.37 -21.25 -18.63
N SER A 10 -15.23 -20.47 -19.30
CA SER A 10 -15.56 -20.66 -20.72
C SER A 10 -14.46 -20.19 -21.69
N LEU A 11 -13.53 -19.34 -21.25
CA LEU A 11 -12.46 -18.82 -22.11
C LEU A 11 -11.47 -19.92 -22.51
N PRO A 12 -10.85 -19.86 -23.71
CA PRO A 12 -9.74 -20.73 -24.06
C PRO A 12 -8.60 -20.67 -23.02
N PHE A 13 -7.91 -21.79 -22.83
CA PHE A 13 -6.87 -21.91 -21.79
C PHE A 13 -5.77 -20.83 -21.90
N LYS A 14 -5.31 -20.52 -23.12
CA LYS A 14 -4.30 -19.48 -23.37
C LYS A 14 -4.77 -18.09 -22.93
N ASP A 15 -6.05 -17.78 -23.16
CA ASP A 15 -6.62 -16.49 -22.77
C ASP A 15 -6.78 -16.39 -21.25
N ARG A 16 -7.14 -17.50 -20.57
CA ARG A 16 -7.16 -17.56 -19.10
C ARG A 16 -5.78 -17.37 -18.50
N GLN A 17 -4.74 -17.99 -19.07
CA GLN A 17 -3.36 -17.81 -18.62
C GLN A 17 -2.89 -16.37 -18.79
N MET A 18 -3.17 -15.76 -19.94
CA MET A 18 -2.85 -14.37 -20.21
C MET A 18 -3.59 -13.43 -19.24
N LEU A 19 -4.89 -13.65 -19.02
CA LEU A 19 -5.68 -12.85 -18.09
C LEU A 19 -5.14 -12.97 -16.66
N ASN A 20 -4.81 -14.18 -16.20
CA ASN A 20 -4.21 -14.39 -14.90
C ASN A 20 -2.86 -13.66 -14.78
N ALA A 21 -1.99 -13.74 -15.79
CA ALA A 21 -0.72 -13.03 -15.79
C ALA A 21 -0.91 -11.50 -15.67
N LEU A 22 -1.87 -10.93 -16.40
CA LEU A 22 -2.21 -9.51 -16.31
C LEU A 22 -2.75 -9.11 -14.93
N MET A 23 -3.59 -9.95 -14.32
CA MET A 23 -4.11 -9.71 -12.97
C MET A 23 -2.99 -9.73 -11.93
N VAL A 24 -2.12 -10.74 -11.97
CA VAL A 24 -0.96 -10.84 -11.08
C VAL A 24 -0.04 -9.62 -11.23
N GLU A 25 0.23 -9.18 -12.47
CA GLU A 25 1.05 -7.99 -12.70
C GLU A 25 0.41 -6.73 -12.12
N ALA A 26 -0.92 -6.58 -12.26
CA ALA A 26 -1.65 -5.46 -11.68
C ALA A 26 -1.60 -5.46 -10.14
N GLU A 27 -1.75 -6.64 -9.51
CA GLU A 27 -1.62 -6.81 -8.07
C GLU A 27 -0.22 -6.45 -7.56
N ILE A 28 0.83 -6.90 -8.26
CA ILE A 28 2.22 -6.55 -7.92
C ILE A 28 2.40 -5.03 -7.95
N ARG A 29 1.97 -4.37 -9.03
CA ARG A 29 2.07 -2.90 -9.15
C ARG A 29 1.29 -2.17 -8.06
N PHE A 30 0.11 -2.68 -7.70
CA PHE A 30 -0.68 -2.13 -6.60
C PHE A 30 0.05 -2.26 -5.26
N ILE A 31 0.58 -3.44 -4.94
CA ILE A 31 1.35 -3.69 -3.71
C ILE A 31 2.57 -2.77 -3.63
N GLU A 32 3.30 -2.58 -4.74
CA GLU A 32 4.44 -1.67 -4.78
C GLU A 32 4.05 -0.21 -4.54
N LEU A 33 2.93 0.23 -5.09
CA LEU A 33 2.40 1.57 -4.89
C LEU A 33 1.99 1.80 -3.43
N GLU A 34 1.25 0.85 -2.86
CA GLU A 34 0.83 0.91 -1.46
C GLU A 34 2.04 0.90 -0.52
N LYS A 35 3.05 0.06 -0.77
CA LYS A 35 4.31 0.08 -0.03
C LYS A 35 4.98 1.46 -0.07
N LYS A 36 5.03 2.11 -1.24
CA LYS A 36 5.60 3.47 -1.37
C LYS A 36 4.80 4.49 -0.56
N ARG A 37 3.47 4.44 -0.60
CA ARG A 37 2.57 5.32 0.17
C ARG A 37 2.77 5.14 1.67
N MET A 38 2.71 3.91 2.16
CA MET A 38 2.92 3.59 3.57
C MET A 38 4.28 4.08 4.08
N LEU A 39 5.35 3.87 3.31
CA LEU A 39 6.68 4.35 3.70
C LEU A 39 6.76 5.88 3.77
N ALA A 40 6.09 6.60 2.85
CA ALA A 40 6.03 8.05 2.88
C ALA A 40 5.28 8.55 4.12
N ASP A 41 4.15 7.93 4.46
CA ASP A 41 3.35 8.28 5.63
C ASP A 41 4.09 8.00 6.94
N ILE A 42 4.75 6.85 7.05
CA ILE A 42 5.59 6.52 8.22
C ILE A 42 6.68 7.57 8.39
N ARG A 43 7.41 7.94 7.34
CA ARG A 43 8.46 8.97 7.42
C ARG A 43 7.90 10.32 7.87
N LYS A 44 6.75 10.72 7.35
CA LYS A 44 6.06 11.96 7.74
C LYS A 44 5.69 11.92 9.22
N ASN A 45 5.08 10.83 9.68
CA ASN A 45 4.65 10.66 11.06
C ASN A 45 5.84 10.64 12.03
N VAL A 46 6.93 9.94 11.70
CA VAL A 46 8.17 9.95 12.49
C VAL A 46 8.71 11.37 12.63
N ARG A 47 8.74 12.15 11.56
CA ARG A 47 9.20 13.56 11.61
C ARG A 47 8.32 14.39 12.54
N VAL A 48 7.00 14.31 12.37
CA VAL A 48 6.03 15.05 13.20
C VAL A 48 6.17 14.69 14.68
N ILE A 49 6.32 13.41 15.00
CA ILE A 49 6.52 12.94 16.38
C ILE A 49 7.84 13.47 16.93
N ASN A 50 8.94 13.39 16.18
CA ASN A 50 10.23 13.90 16.62
C ASN A 50 10.21 15.41 16.88
N ASP A 51 9.55 16.18 16.01
CA ASP A 51 9.38 17.63 16.21
C ASP A 51 8.57 17.92 17.47
N ARG A 52 7.49 17.16 17.70
CA ARG A 52 6.66 17.29 18.91
C ARG A 52 7.47 16.97 20.17
N VAL A 53 8.24 15.88 20.18
CA VAL A 53 9.11 15.50 21.30
C VAL A 53 10.16 16.57 21.58
N LYS A 54 10.77 17.13 20.53
CA LYS A 54 11.76 18.21 20.67
C LYS A 54 11.15 19.47 21.28
N ASN A 55 9.93 19.84 20.86
CA ASN A 55 9.22 20.98 21.43
C ASN A 55 8.84 20.73 22.89
N MET A 56 8.32 19.54 23.22
CA MET A 56 8.02 19.17 24.61
C MET A 56 9.26 19.23 25.50
N ARG A 57 10.40 18.73 25.03
CA ARG A 57 11.66 18.80 25.77
C ARG A 57 12.07 20.25 26.05
N ARG A 58 12.00 21.13 25.06
CA ARG A 58 12.27 22.56 25.24
C ARG A 58 11.32 23.21 26.25
N HIS A 59 10.04 22.86 26.21
CA HIS A 59 9.07 23.34 27.20
C HIS A 59 9.43 22.88 28.61
N LEU A 60 9.81 21.61 28.80
CA LEU A 60 10.23 21.10 30.10
C LEU A 60 11.50 21.79 30.62
N GLU A 61 12.47 22.06 29.75
CA GLU A 61 13.71 22.77 30.08
C GLU A 61 13.48 24.25 30.45
N THR A 62 12.30 24.81 30.13
CA THR A 62 11.92 26.20 30.42
C THR A 62 10.92 26.32 31.56
N LEU A 63 10.56 25.20 32.21
CA LEU A 63 9.76 25.23 33.43
C LEU A 63 10.61 25.72 34.61
N PRO A 64 10.09 26.64 35.44
CA PRO A 64 10.78 27.16 36.62
C PRO A 64 10.88 26.14 37.75
#